data_AF-A0AA89C858-F1
#
_entry.id   AF-A0AA89C858-F1
#
_cell.length_a   1.000
_cell.length_b   1.000
_cell.length_c   1.000
_cell.angle_alpha   90.00
_cell.angle_beta   90.00
_cell.angle_gamma   90.00
#
_symmetry.space_group_name_H-M   'P 1'
#
loop_
_entity.id
_entity.type
_entity.pdbx_description
1 polymer ?
#
loop_
_entity_poly.entity_id
_entity_poly.type
_entity_poly.pdbx_seq_one_letter_code
_entity_poly.pdbx_strand_id
1 'polypeptide(L)'
;MVQMKSKLSRRQSPTQSVAKKHLKMHLKRIRNREYSRLRDMVPSIATKDKVSKVTVIEEAVKYIDELHKALFERLQSKGLQNAPSSEDDVKDFIQNMMPPNLFSRTDSTPCQFEKQQRVPSYLLQRKHKGSSK
;
A
#
# COMPACT_ATOMS: atom_id res chain seq x y z
N MET A 1 -43.75 30.73 9.43
CA MET A 1 -42.76 30.97 8.34
C MET A 1 -41.70 29.88 8.40
N VAL A 2 -41.50 29.12 7.31
CA VAL A 2 -40.47 28.06 7.24
C VAL A 2 -39.33 28.55 6.34
N GLN A 3 -38.11 28.63 6.87
CA GLN A 3 -36.95 29.11 6.11
C GLN A 3 -36.50 28.07 5.07
N MET A 4 -36.49 28.46 3.80
CA MET A 4 -35.87 27.66 2.75
C MET A 4 -34.34 27.76 2.83
N LYS A 5 -33.68 26.67 3.25
CA LYS A 5 -32.22 26.54 3.16
C LYS A 5 -31.81 26.34 1.71
N SER A 6 -31.33 27.41 1.07
CA SER A 6 -30.84 27.36 -0.30
C SER A 6 -29.62 26.44 -0.40
N LYS A 7 -29.70 25.44 -1.29
CA LYS A 7 -28.57 24.56 -1.60
C LYS A 7 -27.51 25.37 -2.34
N LEU A 8 -26.46 25.79 -1.63
CA LEU A 8 -25.29 26.46 -2.19
C LEU A 8 -24.58 25.54 -3.19
N SER A 9 -25.02 25.59 -4.45
CA SER A 9 -24.31 25.03 -5.60
C SER A 9 -23.04 25.84 -5.81
N ARG A 10 -22.00 25.45 -5.07
CA ARG A 10 -20.70 26.13 -5.05
C ARG A 10 -20.02 25.91 -6.40
N ARG A 11 -20.28 26.82 -7.36
CA ARG A 11 -19.62 26.86 -8.67
C ARG A 11 -18.11 26.75 -8.46
N GLN A 12 -17.54 25.62 -8.86
CA GLN A 12 -16.11 25.38 -8.69
C GLN A 12 -15.35 26.24 -9.69
N SER A 13 -14.32 26.96 -9.24
CA SER A 13 -13.51 27.76 -10.15
C SER A 13 -12.79 26.85 -11.17
N PRO A 14 -12.44 27.36 -12.37
CA PRO A 14 -11.64 26.61 -13.34
C PRO A 14 -10.32 26.09 -12.75
N THR A 15 -9.70 26.84 -11.83
CA THR A 15 -8.50 26.41 -11.10
C THR A 15 -8.76 25.23 -10.17
N GLN A 16 -9.91 25.18 -9.47
CA GLN A 16 -10.28 24.04 -8.63
C GLN A 16 -10.58 22.77 -9.45
N SER A 17 -11.20 22.90 -10.63
CA SER A 17 -11.49 21.74 -11.48
C SER A 17 -10.20 21.11 -12.04
N VAL A 18 -9.23 21.95 -12.45
CA VAL A 18 -7.88 21.52 -12.85
C VAL A 18 -7.18 20.82 -11.68
N ALA A 19 -7.10 21.43 -10.50
CA ALA A 19 -6.46 20.80 -9.33
C ALA A 19 -7.05 19.42 -8.99
N LYS A 20 -8.38 19.29 -9.02
CA LYS A 20 -9.08 18.00 -8.83
C LYS A 20 -8.78 16.98 -9.93
N LYS A 21 -8.64 17.41 -11.19
CA LYS A 21 -8.22 16.55 -12.31
C LYS A 21 -6.81 16.01 -12.10
N HIS A 22 -5.86 16.86 -11.67
CA HIS A 22 -4.49 16.44 -11.35
C HIS A 22 -4.46 15.42 -10.20
N LEU A 23 -5.19 15.66 -9.10
CA LEU A 23 -5.31 14.72 -7.98
C LEU A 23 -5.91 13.37 -8.43
N LYS A 24 -7.03 13.39 -9.18
CA LYS A 24 -7.66 12.18 -9.71
C LYS A 24 -6.71 11.36 -10.61
N MET A 25 -5.92 12.03 -11.44
CA MET A 25 -4.91 11.38 -12.27
C MET A 25 -3.75 10.82 -11.45
N HIS A 26 -3.28 11.52 -10.43
CA HIS A 26 -2.24 11.05 -9.52
C HIS A 26 -2.68 9.77 -8.76
N LEU A 27 -3.87 9.79 -8.15
CA LEU A 27 -4.44 8.61 -7.48
C LEU A 27 -4.68 7.43 -8.45
N LYS A 28 -5.05 7.70 -9.71
CA LYS A 28 -5.15 6.66 -10.75
C LYS A 28 -3.79 6.02 -11.05
N ARG A 29 -2.71 6.80 -11.11
CA ARG A 29 -1.34 6.26 -11.31
C ARG A 29 -0.90 5.38 -10.15
N ILE A 30 -1.08 5.83 -8.90
CA ILE A 30 -0.76 5.02 -7.71
C ILE A 30 -1.53 3.70 -7.76
N ARG A 31 -2.85 3.74 -7.93
CA ARG A 31 -3.68 2.53 -7.99
C ARG A 31 -3.22 1.56 -9.09
N ASN A 32 -2.90 2.07 -10.27
CA ASN A 32 -2.40 1.23 -11.36
C ASN A 32 -1.01 0.63 -11.04
N ARG A 33 -0.11 1.37 -10.38
CA ARG A 33 1.19 0.86 -9.92
C ARG A 33 1.02 -0.29 -8.92
N GLU A 34 0.14 -0.14 -7.94
CA GLU A 34 -0.09 -1.21 -6.94
C GLU A 34 -0.75 -2.44 -7.57
N TYR A 35 -1.64 -2.30 -8.55
CA TYR A 35 -2.16 -3.45 -9.31
C TYR A 35 -1.08 -4.16 -10.13
N SER A 36 -0.15 -3.43 -10.75
CA SER A 36 1.00 -4.03 -11.44
C SER A 36 1.89 -4.78 -10.47
N ARG A 37 2.30 -4.12 -9.37
CA ARG A 37 3.12 -4.73 -8.32
C ARG A 37 2.47 -5.99 -7.72
N LEU A 38 1.16 -5.97 -7.49
CA LEU A 38 0.44 -7.14 -6.98
C LEU A 38 0.45 -8.30 -7.99
N ARG A 39 0.23 -8.02 -9.29
CA ARG A 39 0.37 -9.03 -10.35
C ARG A 39 1.77 -9.62 -10.38
N ASP A 40 2.82 -8.79 -10.27
CA ASP A 40 4.21 -9.24 -10.33
C ASP A 40 4.59 -10.14 -9.13
N MET A 41 3.92 -9.98 -7.99
CA MET A 41 4.13 -10.80 -6.78
C MET A 41 3.35 -12.13 -6.76
N VAL A 42 2.34 -12.32 -7.62
CA VAL A 42 1.48 -13.51 -7.61
C VAL A 42 1.88 -14.46 -8.76
N PRO A 43 2.48 -15.63 -8.46
CA PRO A 43 3.11 -16.48 -9.49
C PRO A 43 2.19 -16.90 -10.63
N SER A 44 0.91 -17.17 -10.34
CA SER A 44 -0.08 -17.63 -11.34
C SER A 44 -0.43 -16.56 -12.39
N ILE A 45 -0.10 -15.28 -12.16
CA ILE A 45 -0.47 -14.15 -13.04
C ILE A 45 0.69 -13.22 -13.41
N ALA A 46 1.88 -13.38 -12.82
CA ALA A 46 3.04 -12.55 -13.13
C ALA A 46 3.36 -12.54 -14.65
N THR A 47 3.44 -13.72 -15.27
CA THR A 47 3.74 -13.87 -16.70
C THR A 47 2.62 -13.35 -17.63
N LYS A 48 1.35 -13.48 -17.23
CA LYS A 48 0.15 -12.91 -17.88
C LYS A 48 0.11 -13.06 -19.42
N ASP A 49 -0.02 -11.99 -20.21
CA ASP A 49 0.03 -10.57 -19.85
C ASP A 49 -1.30 -10.01 -19.30
N LYS A 50 -2.34 -9.94 -20.14
CA LYS A 50 -3.54 -9.15 -19.85
C LYS A 50 -4.39 -9.85 -18.79
N VAL A 51 -4.44 -9.29 -17.58
CA VAL A 51 -5.24 -9.81 -16.45
C VAL A 51 -6.23 -8.75 -15.99
N SER A 52 -7.47 -9.18 -15.70
CA SER A 52 -8.51 -8.28 -15.17
C SER A 52 -8.19 -7.88 -13.72
N LYS A 53 -8.63 -6.69 -13.28
CA LYS A 53 -8.42 -6.25 -11.90
C LYS A 53 -9.09 -7.15 -10.85
N VAL A 54 -10.19 -7.80 -11.21
CA VAL A 54 -10.89 -8.75 -10.33
C VAL A 54 -10.03 -9.99 -10.17
N THR A 55 -9.57 -10.56 -11.29
CA THR A 55 -8.67 -11.73 -11.33
C THR A 55 -7.34 -11.50 -10.61
N VAL A 56 -6.76 -10.29 -10.66
CA VAL A 56 -5.55 -9.97 -9.85
C VAL A 56 -5.82 -10.09 -8.36
N ILE A 57 -7.02 -9.72 -7.87
CA ILE A 57 -7.38 -9.85 -6.45
C ILE A 57 -7.72 -11.31 -6.10
N GLU A 58 -8.51 -11.99 -6.93
CA GLU A 58 -8.89 -13.40 -6.71
C GLU A 58 -7.67 -14.32 -6.61
N GLU A 59 -6.71 -14.17 -7.52
CA GLU A 59 -5.47 -14.95 -7.53
C GLU A 59 -4.53 -14.56 -6.38
N ALA A 60 -4.53 -13.29 -5.96
CA ALA A 60 -3.78 -12.87 -4.78
C ALA A 60 -4.34 -13.48 -3.48
N VAL A 61 -5.66 -13.60 -3.33
CA VAL A 61 -6.29 -14.27 -2.18
C VAL A 61 -5.89 -15.74 -2.14
N LYS A 62 -6.00 -16.47 -3.26
CA LYS A 62 -5.56 -17.88 -3.34
C LYS A 62 -4.09 -18.05 -2.96
N TYR A 63 -3.23 -17.16 -3.45
CA TYR A 63 -1.79 -17.23 -3.16
C TYR A 63 -1.48 -16.95 -1.68
N ILE A 64 -2.25 -16.08 -1.01
CA ILE A 64 -2.17 -15.89 0.45
C ILE A 64 -2.54 -17.20 1.17
N ASP A 65 -3.63 -17.86 0.76
CA ASP A 65 -4.07 -19.14 1.37
C ASP A 65 -3.06 -20.27 1.15
N GLU A 66 -2.43 -20.34 -0.04
CA GLU A 66 -1.34 -21.27 -0.34
C GLU A 66 -0.11 -21.02 0.54
N LEU A 67 0.30 -19.75 0.70
CA LEU A 67 1.40 -19.38 1.58
C LEU A 67 1.11 -19.70 3.06
N HIS A 68 -0.13 -19.48 3.52
CA HIS A 68 -0.54 -19.84 4.88
C HIS A 68 -0.50 -21.36 5.11
N LYS A 69 -1.00 -22.17 4.17
CA LYS A 69 -0.93 -23.64 4.24
C LYS A 69 0.53 -24.12 4.25
N ALA A 70 1.34 -23.67 3.29
CA ALA A 70 2.74 -24.04 3.19
C ALA A 70 3.57 -23.58 4.41
N LEU A 71 3.19 -22.49 5.07
CA LEU A 71 3.78 -22.09 6.35
C LEU A 71 3.37 -23.06 7.46
N PHE A 72 2.07 -23.34 7.61
CA PHE A 72 1.53 -24.22 8.65
C PHE A 72 2.11 -25.65 8.56
N GLU A 73 2.16 -26.23 7.36
CA GLU A 73 2.79 -27.53 7.09
C GLU A 73 4.28 -27.56 7.50
N ARG A 74 5.03 -26.48 7.25
CA ARG A 74 6.44 -26.33 7.68
C ARG A 74 6.61 -26.20 9.19
N LEU A 75 5.60 -25.73 9.91
CA LEU A 75 5.62 -25.68 11.37
C LEU A 75 5.32 -27.07 11.96
N GLN A 76 4.26 -27.73 11.48
CA GLN A 76 3.90 -29.07 11.93
C GLN A 76 5.02 -30.10 11.66
N SER A 77 5.59 -30.09 10.45
CA SER A 77 6.69 -30.99 10.05
C SER A 77 8.00 -30.76 10.81
N LYS A 78 8.19 -29.59 11.45
CA LYS A 78 9.32 -29.31 12.35
C LYS A 78 9.07 -29.73 13.80
N GLY A 79 8.04 -30.53 14.06
CA GLY A 79 7.72 -31.08 15.37
C GLY A 79 6.77 -30.23 16.21
N LEU A 80 6.20 -29.15 15.65
CA LEU A 80 5.23 -28.30 16.33
C LEU A 80 3.82 -28.94 16.28
N GLN A 81 3.67 -30.10 16.90
CA GLN A 81 2.39 -30.83 16.96
C GLN A 81 1.41 -30.21 17.96
N ASN A 82 1.92 -29.41 18.91
CA ASN A 82 1.12 -28.65 19.85
C ASN A 82 0.90 -27.24 19.29
N ALA A 83 -0.28 -27.00 18.72
CA ALA A 83 -0.70 -25.64 18.40
C ALA A 83 -0.84 -24.83 19.71
N PRO A 84 -0.33 -23.59 19.76
CA PRO A 84 -0.48 -22.73 20.92
C PRO A 84 -1.97 -22.56 21.25
N SER A 85 -2.37 -23.02 22.44
CA SER A 85 -3.77 -23.04 22.87
C SER A 85 -4.12 -21.81 23.70
N SER A 86 -3.09 -21.08 24.16
CA SER A 86 -3.16 -19.79 24.85
C SER A 86 -2.38 -18.72 24.08
N GLU A 87 -2.65 -17.43 24.34
CA GLU A 87 -1.90 -16.33 23.69
C GLU A 87 -0.43 -16.27 24.10
N ASP A 88 -0.09 -16.72 25.31
CA ASP A 88 1.30 -16.77 25.79
C ASP A 88 2.13 -17.78 24.99
N ASP A 89 1.57 -18.96 24.68
CA ASP A 89 2.21 -19.96 23.82
C ASP A 89 2.52 -19.39 22.41
N VAL A 90 1.64 -18.55 21.85
CA VAL A 90 1.84 -17.91 20.53
C VAL A 90 3.06 -16.99 20.56
N LYS A 91 3.22 -16.24 21.66
CA LYS A 91 4.26 -15.22 21.81
C LYS A 91 5.65 -15.85 21.94
N ASP A 92 5.79 -16.86 22.79
CA ASP A 92 7.04 -17.61 22.95
C ASP A 92 7.38 -18.41 21.68
N PHE A 93 6.37 -18.92 20.97
CA PHE A 93 6.56 -19.57 19.68
C PHE A 93 7.11 -18.60 18.61
N ILE A 94 6.54 -17.40 18.47
CA ILE A 94 7.05 -16.37 17.56
C ILE A 94 8.48 -15.98 17.93
N GLN A 95 8.77 -15.86 19.23
CA GLN A 95 10.09 -15.47 19.74
C GLN A 95 11.16 -16.55 19.53
N ASN A 96 10.81 -17.84 19.53
CA ASN A 96 11.74 -18.93 19.20
C ASN A 96 11.94 -19.13 17.69
N MET A 97 10.96 -18.80 16.85
CA MET A 97 11.03 -18.97 15.40
C MET A 97 11.61 -17.76 14.64
N MET A 98 11.52 -16.55 15.19
CA MET A 98 12.13 -15.36 14.61
C MET A 98 13.42 -14.99 15.35
N PRO A 99 14.56 -14.79 14.65
CA PRO A 99 15.76 -14.29 15.30
C PRO A 99 15.49 -12.92 15.96
N PRO A 100 15.98 -12.67 17.19
CA PRO A 100 15.62 -11.50 18.01
C PRO A 100 16.02 -10.14 17.41
N ASN A 101 16.71 -10.16 16.27
CA ASN A 101 17.22 -8.98 15.57
C ASN A 101 16.24 -8.41 14.51
N LEU A 102 15.08 -9.04 14.29
CA LEU A 102 14.11 -8.61 13.28
C LEU A 102 13.32 -7.34 13.67
N PHE A 103 13.10 -7.10 14.97
CA PHE A 103 12.30 -5.99 15.47
C PHE A 103 13.11 -4.88 16.17
N SER A 104 14.41 -5.10 16.40
CA SER A 104 15.27 -4.20 17.19
C SER A 104 15.89 -3.02 16.40
N ARG A 105 15.36 -2.68 15.21
CA ARG A 105 15.91 -1.57 14.40
C ARG A 105 14.92 -0.85 13.47
N THR A 106 13.97 -0.12 14.04
CA THR A 106 13.43 1.10 13.40
C THR A 106 13.23 2.24 14.40
N ASP A 107 14.23 2.51 15.24
CA ASP A 107 14.30 3.80 15.92
C ASP A 107 14.51 4.92 14.90
N SER A 108 13.60 5.90 14.92
CA SER A 108 13.74 7.21 14.28
C SER A 108 14.05 7.26 12.77
N THR A 109 12.99 7.33 11.97
CA THR A 109 12.84 8.53 11.11
C THR A 109 11.37 8.73 10.75
N PRO A 110 10.63 9.62 11.43
CA PRO A 110 9.42 10.16 10.87
C PRO A 110 9.79 10.84 9.55
N CYS A 111 9.04 10.57 8.48
CA CYS A 111 9.19 11.30 7.21
C CYS A 111 8.75 12.76 7.40
N GLN A 112 9.65 13.60 7.94
CA GLN A 112 9.45 15.01 8.25
C GLN A 112 9.33 15.89 6.99
N PHE A 113 9.67 15.36 5.81
CA PHE A 113 9.93 16.15 4.60
C PHE A 113 8.72 16.94 4.06
N GLU A 114 7.50 16.56 4.42
CA GLU A 114 6.28 17.21 3.94
C GLU A 114 5.69 18.23 4.95
N LYS A 115 5.92 18.07 6.26
CA LYS A 115 5.31 18.95 7.28
C LYS A 115 5.93 20.36 7.35
N GLN A 116 7.11 20.57 6.78
CA GLN A 116 7.79 21.88 6.77
C GLN A 116 7.69 22.63 5.43
N GLN A 117 7.10 22.03 4.39
CA GLN A 117 6.90 22.71 3.11
C GLN A 117 5.70 23.67 3.17
N ARG A 118 5.98 24.97 3.34
CA ARG A 118 4.96 26.04 3.20
C ARG A 118 4.31 26.09 1.81
N VAL A 119 4.92 25.46 0.82
CA VAL A 119 4.50 25.48 -0.58
C VAL A 119 4.53 24.03 -1.10
N PRO A 120 3.38 23.45 -1.52
CA PRO A 120 3.34 22.10 -2.07
C PRO A 120 4.31 21.90 -3.25
N SER A 121 4.97 20.75 -3.29
CA SER A 121 6.05 20.42 -4.23
C SER A 121 5.70 20.58 -5.72
N TYR A 122 4.42 20.51 -6.10
CA TYR A 122 3.95 20.74 -7.48
C TYR A 122 3.96 22.23 -7.93
N LEU A 123 4.19 23.18 -7.02
CA LEU A 123 4.36 24.60 -7.33
C LEU A 123 5.83 25.00 -7.53
N LEU A 124 6.78 24.13 -7.16
CA LEU A 124 8.21 24.37 -7.34
C LEU A 124 8.59 24.06 -8.80
N GLN A 125 8.65 25.11 -9.63
CA GLN A 125 9.18 24.98 -11.00
C GLN A 125 10.64 24.56 -10.96
N ARG A 126 10.95 23.33 -11.42
CA ARG A 126 12.32 22.87 -11.64
C ARG A 126 12.96 23.74 -12.72
N LYS A 127 13.80 24.68 -12.31
CA LYS A 127 14.66 25.45 -13.22
C LYS A 127 15.70 24.49 -13.82
N HIS A 128 15.42 23.97 -15.01
CA HIS A 128 16.42 23.26 -15.81
C HIS A 128 17.55 24.26 -16.13
N LYS A 129 18.67 24.16 -15.40
CA LYS A 129 19.94 24.71 -15.89
C LYS A 129 20.34 23.85 -17.07
N GLY A 130 20.24 24.38 -18.28
CA GLY A 130 20.81 23.74 -19.46
C GLY A 130 22.32 23.67 -19.31
N SER A 131 22.90 22.48 -19.52
CA SER A 131 24.33 22.37 -19.81
C SER A 131 24.57 22.94 -21.21
N SER A 132 25.31 24.02 -21.31
CA SER A 132 25.84 24.51 -22.57
C SER A 132 27.36 24.61 -22.46
N LYS A 133 28.00 23.72 -23.21
CA LYS A 133 29.44 23.63 -23.51
C LYS A 133 30.34 23.33 -22.30
#